data_AF-A0A2C9V0R7-F1
#
_entry.id   AF-A0A2C9V0R7-F1
#
_cell.length_a   1.000
_cell.length_b   1.000
_cell.length_c   1.000
_cell.angle_alpha   90.00
_cell.angle_beta   90.00
_cell.angle_gamma   90.00
#
_symmetry.space_group_name_H-M   'P 1'
#
loop_
_entity.id
_entity.type
_entity.pdbx_description
1 polymer ?
#
loop_
_entity_poly.entity_id
_entity_poly.type
_entity_poly.pdbx_seq_one_letter_code
_entity_poly.pdbx_strand_id
1 'polypeptide(L)'
;MLDIFKPLLAEGDVYYISSFVMLPSQRNYKLSQHHFRIKLMRNAFIKKIDSVEPIIPFDRFAFLEFEEISKVYDNDIFFIDLMYYLAYQ
;
A
#
# COMPACT_ATOMS: atom_id res chain seq x y z
N MET A 1 6.34 18.27 -3.92
CA MET A 1 5.57 17.52 -4.96
C MET A 1 4.51 16.62 -4.32
N LEU A 2 4.79 15.99 -3.18
CA LEU A 2 3.80 15.22 -2.40
C LEU A 2 2.60 16.07 -1.91
N ASP A 3 2.79 17.36 -1.67
CA ASP A 3 1.82 18.19 -0.95
C ASP A 3 0.53 18.49 -1.73
N ILE A 4 0.55 18.40 -3.06
CA ILE A 4 -0.64 18.65 -3.90
C ILE A 4 -1.60 17.46 -3.87
N PHE A 5 -1.06 16.23 -3.75
CA PHE A 5 -1.86 15.01 -3.81
C PHE A 5 -2.29 14.49 -2.44
N LYS A 6 -1.56 14.83 -1.37
CA LYS A 6 -1.93 14.47 0.01
C LYS A 6 -3.39 14.81 0.39
N PRO A 7 -3.92 16.01 0.12
CA PRO A 7 -5.32 16.31 0.46
C PRO A 7 -6.34 15.65 -0.48
N LEU A 8 -5.91 15.06 -1.59
CA LEU A 8 -6.80 14.43 -2.59
C LEU A 8 -6.97 12.92 -2.37
N LEU A 9 -6.10 12.31 -1.58
CA LEU A 9 -6.06 10.87 -1.35
C LEU A 9 -6.30 10.58 0.14
N ALA A 10 -7.31 9.77 0.42
CA ALA A 10 -7.62 9.25 1.73
C ALA A 10 -7.52 7.72 1.72
N GLU A 11 -7.11 7.14 2.84
CA GLU A 11 -7.08 5.69 3.03
C GLU A 11 -8.51 5.13 3.03
N GLY A 12 -8.70 3.94 2.45
CA GLY A 12 -10.01 3.29 2.32
C GLY A 12 -10.86 3.78 1.15
N ASP A 13 -10.51 4.91 0.53
CA ASP A 13 -11.20 5.43 -0.65
C ASP A 13 -10.68 4.80 -1.94
N VAL A 14 -11.56 4.70 -2.94
CA VAL A 14 -11.24 4.17 -4.26
C VAL A 14 -11.06 5.30 -5.28
N TYR A 15 -10.02 5.20 -6.11
CA TYR A 15 -9.65 6.23 -7.08
C TYR A 15 -9.38 5.66 -8.46
N TYR A 16 -9.86 6.37 -9.48
CA TYR A 16 -9.33 6.25 -10.83
C TYR A 16 -8.09 7.14 -10.95
N ILE A 17 -6.95 6.54 -11.31
CA ILE A 17 -5.67 7.22 -11.46
C ILE A 17 -5.10 6.98 -12.86
N SER A 18 -4.74 8.03 -13.59
CA SER A 18 -4.10 7.93 -14.90
C SER A 18 -3.01 9.00 -15.10
N SER A 19 -2.26 8.91 -16.21
CA SER A 19 -1.15 9.82 -16.54
C SER A 19 -0.01 9.82 -15.50
N PHE A 20 0.24 8.68 -14.88
CA PHE A 20 1.35 8.46 -13.95
C PHE A 20 2.59 7.89 -14.66
N VAL A 21 3.74 7.95 -13.99
CA VAL A 21 4.98 7.33 -14.48
C VAL A 21 5.25 6.04 -13.70
N MET A 22 5.57 4.95 -14.39
CA MET A 22 6.04 3.71 -13.77
C MET A 22 7.55 3.75 -13.55
N LEU A 23 8.00 3.31 -12.39
CA LEU A 23 9.42 3.19 -12.04
C LEU A 23 9.68 1.82 -11.43
N PRO A 24 10.88 1.24 -11.60
CA PRO A 24 11.28 0.05 -10.86
C PRO A 24 11.18 0.27 -9.34
N SER A 25 10.73 -0.77 -8.64
CA SER A 25 10.70 -0.79 -7.18
C SER A 25 12.11 -1.05 -6.65
N GLN A 26 12.87 0.03 -6.39
CA GLN A 26 14.26 -0.01 -5.88
C GLN A 26 14.36 0.36 -4.40
N ARG A 27 13.35 0.06 -3.59
CA ARG A 27 13.39 0.38 -2.17
C ARG A 27 14.03 -0.77 -1.39
N ASN A 28 14.93 -0.42 -0.47
CA ASN A 28 15.44 -1.31 0.58
C ASN A 28 14.32 -1.76 1.55
N TYR A 29 13.09 -1.30 1.35
CA TYR A 29 11.91 -1.58 2.13
C TYR A 29 10.74 -1.85 1.17
N LYS A 30 10.28 -3.10 1.11
CA LYS A 30 9.21 -3.53 0.19
C LYS A 30 7.85 -3.32 0.85
N LEU A 31 7.17 -2.23 0.51
CA LEU A 31 5.76 -2.01 0.87
C LEU A 31 4.79 -2.81 -0.01
N SER A 32 5.24 -3.26 -1.19
CA SER A 32 4.48 -4.18 -2.03
C SER A 32 5.43 -5.16 -2.69
N GLN A 33 4.90 -6.33 -3.05
CA GLN A 33 5.64 -7.38 -3.77
C GLN A 33 5.82 -7.06 -5.26
N HIS A 34 5.20 -5.98 -5.76
CA HIS A 34 5.21 -5.65 -7.18
C HIS A 34 6.56 -5.07 -7.62
N HIS A 35 7.03 -5.47 -8.81
CA HIS A 35 8.34 -5.04 -9.36
C HIS A 35 8.40 -3.54 -9.72
N PHE A 36 7.24 -2.88 -9.82
CA PHE A 36 7.11 -1.49 -10.20
C PHE A 36 6.30 -0.70 -9.19
N ARG A 37 6.59 0.61 -9.11
CA ARG A 37 5.81 1.62 -8.39
C ARG A 37 5.36 2.71 -9.35
N ILE A 38 4.27 3.39 -9.00
CA ILE A 38 3.81 4.58 -9.72
C ILE A 38 4.36 5.85 -9.07
N LYS A 39 4.71 6.85 -9.88
CA LYS A 39 5.06 8.21 -9.47
C LYS A 39 4.03 9.16 -10.04
N LEU A 40 3.31 9.84 -9.15
CA LEU A 40 2.35 10.88 -9.51
C LEU A 40 3.10 12.17 -9.88
N MET A 41 2.96 12.57 -11.14
CA MET A 41 3.47 13.84 -11.67
C MET A 41 2.37 14.89 -11.62
N ARG A 42 2.70 16.17 -11.80
CA ARG A 42 1.72 17.28 -11.71
C ARG A 42 0.51 17.14 -12.66
N ASN A 43 0.68 16.42 -13.77
CA ASN A 43 -0.34 16.14 -14.78
C ASN A 43 -1.08 14.81 -14.56
N ALA A 44 -0.83 14.11 -13.45
CA ALA A 44 -1.57 12.91 -13.11
C ALA A 44 -3.05 13.27 -12.87
N PHE A 45 -3.93 12.46 -13.44
CA PHE A 45 -5.36 12.59 -13.22
C PHE A 45 -5.77 11.68 -12.08
N ILE A 46 -6.52 12.22 -11.11
CA ILE A 46 -7.01 11.50 -9.93
C ILE A 46 -8.48 11.87 -9.75
N LYS A 47 -9.35 10.87 -9.69
CA LYS A 47 -10.78 11.05 -9.45
C LYS A 47 -11.26 9.99 -8.46
N LYS A 48 -11.84 10.42 -7.34
CA LYS A 48 -12.53 9.53 -6.39
C LYS A 48 -13.73 8.90 -7.09
N ILE A 49 -13.96 7.60 -6.84
CA ILE A 49 -15.14 6.88 -7.31
C ILE A 49 -15.97 6.44 -6.11
N ASP A 50 -17.29 6.65 -6.19
CA ASP A 50 -18.23 6.38 -5.09
C ASP A 50 -18.71 4.93 -5.06
N SER A 51 -18.41 4.15 -6.11
CA SER A 51 -18.75 2.74 -6.18
C SER A 51 -17.69 1.90 -5.50
N VAL A 52 -18.11 1.14 -4.49
CA VAL A 52 -17.44 -0.10 -4.10
C VAL A 52 -17.61 -1.05 -5.27
N GLU A 53 -16.73 -0.97 -6.27
CA GLU A 53 -16.68 -2.01 -7.29
C GLU A 53 -16.31 -3.31 -6.56
N PRO A 54 -17.13 -4.36 -6.61
CA PRO A 54 -16.88 -5.61 -5.87
C PRO A 54 -15.59 -6.32 -6.31
N ILE A 55 -14.94 -5.81 -7.35
CA ILE A 55 -13.68 -6.30 -7.93
C ILE A 55 -12.47 -5.78 -7.16
N ILE A 56 -12.58 -4.63 -6.49
CA ILE A 56 -11.46 -4.03 -5.75
C ILE A 56 -11.50 -4.58 -4.32
N PRO A 57 -10.55 -5.44 -3.93
CA PRO A 57 -10.51 -5.95 -2.57
C PRO A 57 -10.26 -4.78 -1.60
N PHE A 58 -10.96 -4.79 -0.47
CA PHE A 58 -10.86 -3.77 0.57
C PHE A 58 -9.42 -3.63 1.09
N ASP A 59 -8.72 -4.74 1.17
CA ASP A 59 -7.33 -4.83 1.61
C ASP A 59 -6.59 -5.96 0.87
N ARG A 60 -5.26 -5.91 0.95
CA ARG A 60 -4.39 -7.04 0.62
C ARG A 60 -3.42 -7.24 1.78
N PHE A 61 -3.96 -7.69 2.90
CA PHE A 61 -3.11 -8.07 4.02
C PHE A 61 -2.39 -9.37 3.71
N ALA A 62 -1.09 -9.40 3.97
CA ALA A 62 -0.28 -10.61 3.99
C ALA A 62 0.07 -10.92 5.44
N PHE A 63 -0.93 -11.37 6.20
CA PHE A 63 -0.74 -11.71 7.61
C PHE A 63 0.29 -12.84 7.75
N LEU A 64 1.15 -12.66 8.74
CA LEU A 64 2.11 -13.65 9.16
C LEU A 64 1.75 -14.08 10.58
N GLU A 65 1.78 -15.39 10.84
CA GLU A 65 1.59 -15.89 12.20
C GLU A 65 2.74 -15.43 13.11
N PHE A 66 2.43 -15.18 14.38
CA PHE A 66 3.39 -14.55 15.29
C PHE A 66 4.66 -15.39 15.47
N GLU A 67 4.51 -16.71 15.46
CA GLU A 67 5.59 -17.69 15.54
C GLU A 67 6.54 -17.64 14.33
N GLU A 68 6.04 -17.18 13.19
CA GLU A 68 6.80 -17.09 11.93
C GLU A 68 7.60 -15.80 11.82
N ILE A 69 7.22 -14.73 12.54
CA ILE A 69 7.95 -13.44 12.57
C ILE A 69 9.43 -13.65 12.88
N SER A 70 9.72 -14.49 13.88
CA SER A 70 11.10 -14.77 14.32
C SER A 70 11.96 -15.43 13.24
N LYS A 71 11.34 -16.08 12.25
CA LYS A 71 12.01 -16.81 11.16
C LYS A 71 12.31 -15.93 9.94
N VAL A 72 11.71 -14.74 9.87
CA VAL A 72 11.87 -13.80 8.74
C VAL A 72 13.03 -12.80 8.99
N TYR A 73 13.68 -12.86 10.16
CA TYR A 73 14.72 -11.93 10.61
C TYR A 73 16.09 -12.05 9.92
N ASP A 74 16.28 -12.98 8.98
CA ASP A 74 17.57 -13.16 8.31
C ASP A 74 17.84 -12.03 7.30
N ASN A 75 18.56 -11.00 7.76
CA ASN A 75 19.32 -9.97 7.05
C ASN A 75 18.59 -8.87 6.25
N ASP A 76 17.27 -8.90 6.14
CA ASP A 76 16.50 -7.90 5.39
C ASP A 76 15.46 -7.17 6.27
N ILE A 77 15.22 -5.88 5.99
CA ILE A 77 14.19 -5.09 6.67
C ILE A 77 12.84 -5.34 5.99
N PHE A 78 11.95 -6.09 6.63
CA PHE A 78 10.62 -6.41 6.13
C PHE A 78 9.51 -5.67 6.89
N PHE A 79 8.41 -5.35 6.19
CA PHE A 79 7.15 -4.97 6.81
C PHE A 79 6.27 -6.21 6.92
N ILE A 80 5.59 -6.35 8.06
CA ILE A 80 4.70 -7.47 8.37
C ILE A 80 3.34 -6.89 8.71
N ASP A 81 2.29 -7.41 8.09
CA ASP A 81 0.92 -7.11 8.47
C ASP A 81 0.56 -7.95 9.70
N LEU A 82 0.15 -7.29 10.78
CA LEU A 82 -0.22 -7.96 12.04
C LEU A 82 -1.68 -7.68 12.35
N MET A 83 -2.40 -8.75 12.69
CA MET A 83 -3.75 -8.68 13.24
C MET A 83 -3.73 -9.41 14.58
N TYR A 84 -4.14 -8.71 15.64
CA TYR A 84 -4.16 -9.27 16.99
C TYR A 84 -5.36 -8.74 17.77
N TYR A 85 -5.81 -9.52 18.74
CA TYR A 85 -6.86 -9.12 19.66
C TYR A 85 -6.27 -8.27 20.80
N LEU A 86 -6.81 -7.08 21.02
CA LEU A 86 -6.48 -6.24 22.16
C LEU A 86 -7.33 -6.65 23.37
N ALA A 87 -6.76 -7.46 24.26
CA ALA A 87 -7.36 -7.76 25.56
C ALA A 87 -6.94 -6.69 26.57
N TYR A 88 -7.87 -5.85 27.02
CA TYR A 88 -7.64 -5.01 28.20
C TYR A 88 -7.79 -5.89 29.45
N GLN A 89 -6.76 -5.90 30.30
CA GLN A 89 -6.84 -6.46 31.66
C GLN A 89 -7.56 -5.50 32.61
#